data_AF-A0A8T4K9C0-F1
#
_entry.id   AF-A0A8T4K9C0-F1
#
_cell.length_a   1.000
_cell.length_b   1.000
_cell.length_c   1.000
_cell.angle_alpha   90.00
_cell.angle_beta   90.00
_cell.angle_gamma   90.00
#
_symmetry.space_group_name_H-M   'P 1'
#
loop_
_entity.id
_entity.type
_entity.pdbx_description
1 polymer ?
#
loop_
_entity_poly.entity_id
_entity_poly.type
_entity_poly.pdbx_seq_one_letter_code
_entity_poly.pdbx_strand_id
1 'polypeptide(L)' 'MKKNSRCIDLMSVLGDYDVYIVLLAKDPNDLEKMKLELKQKFTDLIGDWKEVLVTKIYKLEEYKF' A
#
# COMPACT_ATOMS: atom_id res chain seq x y z
N MET A 1 -7.64 0.67 -11.88
CA MET A 1 -7.04 -0.43 -11.07
C MET A 1 -8.00 -0.94 -9.99
N LYS A 2 -9.24 -1.35 -10.33
CA LYS A 2 -10.27 -1.83 -9.36
C LYS A 2 -10.33 -3.36 -9.21
N LYS A 3 -9.35 -4.11 -9.73
CA LYS A 3 -9.42 -5.57 -9.90
C LYS A 3 -8.34 -6.37 -9.18
N ASN A 4 -7.56 -5.76 -8.29
CA ASN A 4 -6.59 -6.49 -7.48
C ASN A 4 -7.09 -6.52 -6.04
N SER A 5 -7.62 -7.66 -5.58
CA SER A 5 -8.30 -7.80 -4.28
C SER A 5 -7.40 -7.63 -3.04
N ARG A 6 -6.15 -7.20 -3.26
CA ARG A 6 -5.08 -7.09 -2.25
C ARG A 6 -4.63 -5.65 -2.03
N CYS A 7 -4.96 -4.75 -2.95
CA CYS A 7 -4.80 -3.31 -2.78
C CYS A 7 -6.15 -2.79 -2.28
N ILE A 8 -6.24 -2.51 -0.98
CA ILE A 8 -7.49 -2.02 -0.39
C ILE A 8 -7.73 -0.60 -0.83
N ASP A 9 -6.67 0.20 -0.84
CA ASP A 9 -6.79 1.63 -1.04
C ASP A 9 -5.56 2.20 -1.72
N LEU A 10 -5.82 3.16 -2.61
CA LEU A 10 -4.83 3.94 -3.33
C LEU A 10 -5.32 5.38 -3.31
N MET A 11 -4.64 6.22 -2.56
CA MET A 11 -5.00 7.62 -2.42
C MET A 11 -3.81 8.50 -2.77
N SER A 12 -4.09 9.59 -3.49
CA SER A 12 -3.13 10.68 -3.64
C SER A 12 -3.15 11.51 -2.37
N VAL A 13 -1.98 11.81 -1.81
CA VAL A 13 -1.86 12.62 -0.61
C VAL A 13 -1.17 13.92 -0.96
N LEU A 14 -1.59 15.01 -0.32
CA LEU A 14 -0.84 16.27 -0.36
C LEU A 14 0.14 16.26 0.81
N GLY A 15 1.45 16.32 0.53
CA GLY A 15 2.50 16.26 1.55
C GLY A 15 3.83 15.76 0.98
N ASP A 16 4.66 15.14 1.83
CA ASP A 16 5.98 14.62 1.45
C ASP A 16 5.92 13.43 0.46
N TYR A 17 4.75 12.81 0.31
CA TYR A 17 4.51 11.68 -0.58
C TYR A 17 3.29 11.94 -1.46
N ASP A 18 3.42 11.69 -2.76
CA ASP A 18 2.33 11.87 -3.73
C ASP A 18 1.28 10.75 -3.67
N VAL A 19 1.70 9.55 -3.24
CA VAL A 19 0.88 8.34 -3.29
C VAL A 19 0.98 7.57 -1.98
N TYR A 20 -0.17 7.18 -1.44
CA TYR A 20 -0.29 6.27 -0.32
C TYR A 20 -1.06 5.02 -0.73
N ILE A 21 -0.50 3.86 -0.39
CA ILE A 21 -1.01 2.55 -0.79
C ILE A 21 -1.21 1.70 0.46
N VAL A 22 -2.39 1.11 0.59
CA VAL A 22 -2.70 0.15 1.66
C VAL A 22 -2.79 -1.25 1.08
N LEU A 23 -1.91 -2.13 1.55
CA LEU A 23 -1.81 -3.52 1.12
C LEU A 23 -2.28 -4.46 2.24
N LEU A 24 -3.16 -5.40 1.90
CA LEU A 24 -3.47 -6.55 2.76
C LEU A 24 -2.71 -7.77 2.28
N ALA A 25 -1.86 -8.30 3.14
CA ALA A 25 -1.17 -9.56 2.94
C ALA A 25 -1.72 -10.62 3.89
N LYS A 26 -1.74 -11.88 3.42
CA LYS A 26 -2.15 -13.02 4.26
C LYS A 26 -1.07 -13.42 5.26
N ASP A 27 0.19 -13.24 4.88
CA ASP A 27 1.37 -13.61 5.64
C ASP A 27 2.57 -12.72 5.20
N PRO A 28 3.67 -12.72 5.96
CA PRO A 28 4.83 -11.89 5.65
C PRO A 28 5.47 -12.18 4.28
N ASN A 29 5.44 -13.43 3.80
CA ASN A 29 6.03 -13.78 2.50
C ASN A 29 5.18 -13.25 1.35
N ASP A 30 3.85 -13.30 1.49
CA ASP A 30 2.92 -12.68 0.54
C ASP A 30 3.12 -11.16 0.47
N LEU A 31 3.35 -10.52 1.62
CA LEU A 31 3.65 -9.09 1.68
C LEU A 31 4.94 -8.75 0.92
N GLU A 32 6.03 -9.46 1.20
CA GLU A 32 7.33 -9.31 0.51
C GLU A 32 7.19 -9.40 -1.01
N LYS A 33 6.47 -10.42 -1.50
CA LYS A 33 6.22 -10.61 -2.94
C LYS A 33 5.48 -9.42 -3.54
N MET A 34 4.41 -8.95 -2.90
CA MET A 34 3.65 -7.81 -3.39
C MET A 34 4.47 -6.52 -3.39
N LYS A 35 5.30 -6.29 -2.36
CA LYS A 35 6.22 -5.14 -2.34
C LYS A 35 7.20 -5.20 -3.51
N LEU A 36 7.79 -6.38 -3.75
CA LEU A 36 8.76 -6.55 -4.82
C LEU A 36 8.12 -6.33 -6.19
N GLU A 37 6.93 -6.89 -6.42
CA GLU A 37 6.16 -6.67 -7.65
C GLU A 37 5.83 -5.19 -7.87
N LEU A 38 5.42 -4.46 -6.83
CA LEU A 38 5.14 -3.03 -6.92
C LEU A 38 6.40 -2.22 -7.22
N LYS A 39 7.47 -2.46 -6.47
CA LYS A 39 8.75 -1.78 -6.68
C LYS A 39 9.25 -2.03 -8.10
N GLN A 40 9.27 -3.28 -8.56
CA GLN A 40 9.69 -3.61 -9.92
C GLN A 40 8.82 -2.94 -10.99
N LYS A 41 7.49 -3.04 -10.85
CA LYS A 41 6.55 -2.53 -11.86
C LYS A 41 6.53 -1.01 -11.95
N PHE A 42 6.84 -0.32 -10.86
CA PHE A 42 6.77 1.14 -10.76
C PHE A 42 8.13 1.76 -10.41
N THR A 43 9.24 1.06 -10.69
CA THR A 43 10.60 1.51 -10.37
C THR A 43 10.85 2.93 -10.86
N ASP A 44 10.38 3.25 -12.07
CA ASP A 44 10.61 4.55 -12.72
C ASP A 44 9.76 5.69 -12.13
N LEU A 45 8.74 5.36 -11.33
CA LEU A 45 7.85 6.32 -10.68
C LEU A 45 8.16 6.50 -9.19
N ILE A 46 8.82 5.53 -8.57
CA ILE A 46 9.12 5.54 -7.13
C ILE A 46 10.46 6.25 -6.92
N GLY A 47 10.41 7.53 -6.56
CA GLY A 47 11.59 8.29 -6.15
C GLY A 47 12.00 8.04 -4.70
N ASP A 48 11.02 7.98 -3.80
CA ASP A 48 11.20 7.62 -2.39
C ASP A 48 10.16 6.59 -1.97
N TRP A 49 10.53 5.68 -1.07
CA TRP A 49 9.67 4.58 -0.62
C TRP A 49 9.77 4.40 0.89
N LYS A 50 8.65 4.62 1.57
CA LYS A 50 8.51 4.44 3.01
C LYS A 50 7.43 3.41 3.33
N GLU A 51 7.74 2.53 4.27
CA GLU A 51 6.87 1.42 4.66
C GLU A 51 6.46 1.53 6.13
N VAL A 52 5.21 1.21 6.42
CA VAL A 52 4.70 1.03 7.79
C VAL A 52 4.00 -0.31 7.86
N LEU A 53 4.51 -1.22 8.69
CA LEU A 53 3.87 -2.51 8.94
C LEU A 53 2.89 -2.39 10.10
N VAL A 54 1.61 -2.61 9.82
CA VAL A 54 0.55 -2.63 10.83
C VAL A 54 0.28 -4.07 11.24
N THR A 55 0.69 -4.45 12.44
CA THR A 55 0.50 -5.81 12.98
C THR A 55 -0.82 -5.98 13.73
N LYS A 56 -1.37 -4.88 14.25
CA LYS A 56 -2.63 -4.86 14.99
C LYS A 56 -3.36 -3.55 14.78
N ILE A 57 -4.65 -3.64 14.46
CA ILE A 57 -5.54 -2.50 14.32
C ILE A 57 -6.42 -2.44 15.57
N TYR A 58 -6.34 -1.33 16.31
CA TYR A 58 -7.12 -1.14 17.54
C TYR A 58 -8.46 -0.45 17.26
N LYS A 59 -8.55 0.32 16.19
CA LYS A 59 -9.75 1.02 15.73
C LYS A 59 -9.69 1.09 14.21
N LEU A 60 -10.74 0.62 13.54
CA LEU A 60 -10.90 0.75 12.10
C LEU A 60 -12.17 1.56 11.86
N GLU A 61 -12.04 2.75 11.28
CA GLU A 61 -13.17 3.58 10.88
C GLU A 61 -13.15 3.70 9.36
N GLU A 62 -14.22 3.24 8.71
CA GLU A 62 -14.44 3.49 7.29
C GLU A 62 -14.88 4.95 7.13
N TYR A 63 -13.99 5.79 6.60
CA TYR A 63 -14.37 7.13 6.18
C TYR A 63 -15.19 7.03 4.90
N LYS A 64 -16.51 7.21 5.03
CA LYS A 64 -17.40 7.44 3.89
C LYS A 64 -17.22 8.89 3.45
N PHE A 65 -16.54 9.10 2.33
CA PHE A 65 -16.55 10.38 1.61
C PHE A 65 -17.77 10.44 0.69
#